data_AF-A0A5N5Z6C7-F1
#
_entry.id   AF-A0A5N5Z6C7-F1
#
_cell.length_a   1.000
_cell.length_b   1.000
_cell.length_c   1.000
_cell.angle_alpha   90.00
_cell.angle_beta   90.00
_cell.angle_gamma   90.00
#
_symmetry.space_group_name_H-M   'P 1'
#
loop_
_entity.id
_entity.type
_entity.pdbx_description
1 polymer ?
#
loop_
_entity_poly.entity_id
_entity_poly.type
_entity_poly.pdbx_seq_one_letter_code
_entity_poly.pdbx_strand_id
1 'polypeptide(L)' 'MKKLLRTFIVWIAIYPPLTIILYFFGEQLQSLHLAVRTLILTIILVPLMVYVLIPFWTKVFTKKP' A
#
# COMPACT_ATOMS: atom_id res chain seq x y z
N MET A 1 -18.84 -5.24 13.18
CA MET A 1 -18.72 -5.29 11.69
C MET A 1 -17.92 -4.12 11.11
N LYS A 2 -18.24 -2.84 11.41
CA LYS A 2 -17.51 -1.68 10.83
C LYS A 2 -15.98 -1.64 11.09
N LYS A 3 -15.49 -2.23 12.19
CA LYS A 3 -14.05 -2.35 12.48
C LYS A 3 -13.33 -3.31 11.52
N LEU A 4 -13.91 -4.49 11.24
CA LEU A 4 -13.33 -5.50 10.34
C LEU A 4 -13.16 -4.96 8.91
N LEU A 5 -14.17 -4.24 8.41
CA LEU A 5 -14.10 -3.59 7.10
C LEU A 5 -12.94 -2.59 7.00
N ARG A 6 -12.72 -1.78 8.04
CA ARG A 6 -11.59 -0.84 8.07
C ARG A 6 -10.25 -1.54 8.10
N THR A 7 -10.12 -2.60 8.89
CA THR A 7 -8.91 -3.44 8.90
C THR A 7 -8.65 -4.05 7.52
N PHE A 8 -9.69 -4.54 6.85
CA PHE A 8 -9.60 -5.09 5.50
C PHE A 8 -9.18 -4.06 4.46
N ILE A 9 -9.74 -2.85 4.52
CA ILE A 9 -9.36 -1.73 3.65
C ILE A 9 -7.87 -1.40 3.81
N VAL A 10 -7.38 -1.34 5.05
CA VAL A 10 -5.96 -1.11 5.32
C VAL A 10 -5.11 -2.24 4.77
N TRP A 11 -5.54 -3.49 4.96
CA TRP A 11 -4.80 -4.66 4.45
C TRP A 11 -4.66 -4.63 2.91
N ILE A 12 -5.74 -4.34 2.18
CA ILE A 12 -5.71 -4.18 0.71
C ILE A 12 -4.95 -2.91 0.29
N ALA A 13 -4.95 -1.86 1.10
CA ALA A 13 -4.16 -0.67 0.81
C ALA A 13 -2.65 -0.91 0.98
N ILE A 14 -2.21 -1.92 1.76
CA ILE A 14 -0.79 -2.20 1.98
C ILE A 14 -0.27 -3.29 1.04
N TYR A 15 -0.84 -4.48 1.14
CA TYR A 15 -0.19 -5.70 0.65
C TYR A 15 -0.14 -5.78 -0.89
N PRO A 16 -1.24 -5.62 -1.64
CA PRO A 16 -1.20 -5.62 -3.10
C PRO A 16 -0.26 -4.57 -3.70
N PRO A 17 -0.29 -3.28 -3.29
CA PRO A 17 0.63 -2.27 -3.81
C PRO A 17 2.09 -2.57 -3.46
N LEU A 18 2.36 -3.04 -2.25
CA LEU A 18 3.72 -3.45 -1.86
C LEU A 18 4.22 -4.58 -2.78
N THR A 19 3.40 -5.59 -3.03
CA THR A 19 3.73 -6.70 -3.93
C THR A 19 3.92 -6.21 -5.37
N ILE A 20 3.08 -5.30 -5.86
CA ILE A 20 3.23 -4.69 -7.20
C ILE A 20 4.56 -3.95 -7.31
N ILE A 21 4.89 -3.10 -6.33
CA ILE A 21 6.15 -2.36 -6.33
C ILE A 21 7.34 -3.32 -6.29
N LEU A 22 7.30 -4.36 -5.45
CA LEU A 22 8.36 -5.35 -5.39
C LEU A 22 8.44 -6.22 -6.65
N TYR A 23 7.32 -6.48 -7.32
CA TYR A 23 7.30 -7.24 -8.56
C TYR A 23 7.97 -6.46 -9.71
N PHE A 24 7.69 -5.16 -9.83
CA PHE A 24 8.26 -4.33 -10.90
C PHE A 24 9.66 -3.78 -10.60
N PHE A 25 9.97 -3.50 -9.32
CA PHE A 25 11.20 -2.81 -8.92
C PHE A 25 12.11 -3.68 -8.02
N GLY A 26 11.74 -4.93 -7.76
CA GLY A 26 12.43 -5.80 -6.81
C GLY A 26 13.88 -6.05 -7.15
N GLU A 27 14.18 -6.31 -8.44
CA GLU A 27 15.56 -6.54 -8.89
C GLU A 27 16.44 -5.31 -8.70
N GLN A 28 15.95 -4.13 -9.08
CA GLN A 28 16.66 -2.86 -8.90
C GLN A 28 16.88 -2.55 -7.41
N LEU A 29 15.87 -2.81 -6.57
CA LEU A 29 15.92 -2.61 -5.13
C LEU A 29 16.86 -3.59 -4.41
N GLN A 30 17.07 -4.80 -4.95
CA GLN A 30 17.97 -5.79 -4.35
C GLN A 30 19.46 -5.40 -4.45
N SER A 31 19.83 -4.58 -5.43
CA SER A 31 21.19 -4.05 -5.56
C SER A 31 21.56 -3.02 -4.48
N LEU A 32 20.56 -2.47 -3.77
CA LEU A 32 20.73 -1.44 -2.75
C LEU A 32 20.85 -2.04 -1.35
N HIS A 33 21.55 -1.33 -0.45
CA HIS A 33 21.59 -1.68 0.96
C HIS A 33 20.17 -1.69 1.56
N LEU A 34 19.89 -2.65 2.46
CA LEU A 34 18.55 -2.90 3.02
C LEU A 34 17.87 -1.62 3.52
N ALA A 35 18.61 -0.76 4.23
CA ALA A 35 18.09 0.50 4.76
C ALA A 35 17.61 1.46 3.65
N VAL A 36 18.39 1.60 2.57
CA VAL A 36 18.08 2.51 1.45
C VAL A 36 16.87 1.99 0.66
N ARG A 37 16.85 0.70 0.34
CA ARG A 37 15.70 0.04 -0.30
C ARG A 37 14.42 0.24 0.52
N THR A 38 14.49 0.04 1.83
CA THR A 38 13.33 0.16 2.70
C THR A 38 12.84 1.61 2.79
N LEU A 39 13.76 2.58 2.80
CA LEU A 39 13.43 4.01 2.76
C LEU A 39 12.70 4.38 1.46
N ILE A 40 13.21 3.94 0.30
CA ILE A 40 12.57 4.19 -1.01
C ILE A 40 11.17 3.58 -1.05
N LEU A 41 11.05 2.31 -0.63
CA LEU A 41 9.75 1.63 -0.57
C LEU A 41 8.75 2.37 0.32
N THR A 42 9.16 2.82 1.50
CA THR A 42 8.27 3.53 2.43
C THR A 42 7.89 4.93 1.94
N ILE A 43 8.82 5.68 1.36
CA ILE A 43 8.55 7.00 0.76
C ILE A 43 7.54 6.91 -0.39
N ILE A 44 7.52 5.80 -1.14
CA ILE A 44 6.54 5.61 -2.22
C ILE A 44 5.23 5.07 -1.67
N LEU A 45 5.30 4.01 -0.86
CA LEU A 45 4.12 3.27 -0.42
C LEU A 45 3.25 4.09 0.54
N VAL A 46 3.84 4.80 1.50
CA VAL A 46 3.08 5.51 2.54
C VAL A 46 2.23 6.64 1.93
N PRO A 47 2.75 7.55 1.09
CA PRO A 47 1.92 8.57 0.45
C PRO A 47 0.86 7.97 -0.46
N LEU A 48 1.21 6.94 -1.25
CA LEU A 48 0.26 6.24 -2.11
C LEU A 48 -0.92 5.68 -1.29
N MET A 49 -0.62 5.06 -0.15
CA MET A 49 -1.63 4.54 0.74
C MET A 49 -2.52 5.62 1.33
N VAL A 50 -1.91 6.64 1.96
CA VAL A 50 -2.61 7.64 2.76
C VAL A 50 -3.48 8.53 1.87
N TYR A 51 -2.94 8.96 0.74
CA TYR A 51 -3.60 9.95 -0.11
C TYR A 51 -4.43 9.36 -1.24
N VAL A 52 -4.16 8.11 -1.66
CA VAL A 52 -4.84 7.49 -2.82
C VAL A 52 -5.64 6.26 -2.40
N LEU A 53 -4.99 5.22 -1.89
CA LEU A 53 -5.62 3.91 -1.74
C LEU A 53 -6.65 3.85 -0.61
N ILE A 54 -6.30 4.34 0.58
CA ILE A 54 -7.23 4.38 1.72
C ILE A 54 -8.49 5.19 1.38
N PRO A 55 -8.41 6.43 0.85
CA PRO A 55 -9.62 7.17 0.49
C PRO A 55 -10.38 6.52 -0.67
N PHE A 56 -9.70 5.94 -1.66
CA PHE A 56 -10.34 5.20 -2.76
C PHE A 56 -11.15 4.01 -2.23
N TRP A 57 -10.51 3.09 -1.50
CA TRP A 57 -11.18 1.90 -0.97
C TRP A 57 -12.26 2.26 0.04
N THR A 58 -12.02 3.26 0.89
CA THR A 58 -13.05 3.75 1.80
C THR A 58 -14.28 4.21 1.01
N LYS A 59 -14.13 5.01 -0.05
CA LYS A 59 -15.26 5.39 -0.92
C LYS A 59 -15.92 4.17 -1.55
N VAL A 60 -15.17 3.23 -2.11
CA VAL A 60 -15.73 2.02 -2.75
C VAL A 60 -16.57 1.19 -1.78
N PHE A 61 -16.10 0.96 -0.56
CA PHE A 61 -16.78 0.11 0.42
C PHE A 61 -17.80 0.83 1.30
N THR A 62 -17.72 2.16 1.43
CA THR A 62 -18.72 2.96 2.18
C THR A 62 -19.76 3.63 1.29
N LYS A 63 -19.60 3.61 -0.03
CA LYS A 63 -20.68 3.93 -0.98
C LYS A 63 -21.77 2.89 -0.77
N LYS A 64 -22.77 3.28 0.03
CA LYS A 64 -24.00 2.52 0.24
C LYS A 64 -24.63 2.27 -1.14
N PRO A 65 -25.11 1.06 -1.46
CA PRO A 65 -26.01 0.88 -2.59
C PRO A 65 -27.26 1.74 -2.43
#